data_AF-A0A2G1MIW4-F1
#
_entry.id   AF-A0A2G1MIW4-F1
#
_cell.length_a   1.000
_cell.length_b   1.000
_cell.length_c   1.000
_cell.angle_alpha   90.00
_cell.angle_beta   90.00
_cell.angle_gamma   90.00
#
_symmetry.space_group_name_H-M   'P 1'
#
loop_
_entity.id
_entity.type
_entity.pdbx_description
1 polymer ?
#
loop_
_entity_poly.entity_id
_entity_poly.type
_entity_poly.pdbx_seq_one_letter_code
_entity_poly.pdbx_strand_id
1 'polypeptide(L)'
;MSFINRDVLDTATELYRWRYEFERRAQLEQAFTGIVTEYWSRAATGRHFEARGLLVTGASRVGKTSEISLMLSKFNAAQDVLPCGKVASAVSCILDGKMSWKDLGFRTAEALGYPVRQRRMTQSEIWSRVTFQAKEQGVVAIHFDECQHIFPRKPDQSTRALLDSFKSLMKNPDWPLMLLLSGVDELAGHVRQEEQLARLLRPIHFRNIQLPSDVEELNRLCFLYGDTAGIKFDGLDTEDFYNRLAFACADRWGLVIELMIDACQHALAEGADRMSESHFSAAFADRSGTPADYTPFNVPDYERAFDMKRILFGVE
;
A
#
# COMPACT_ATOMS: atom_id res chain seq x y z
N MET A 1 8.60 -28.08 -22.48
CA MET A 1 7.46 -27.15 -22.57
C MET A 1 7.69 -26.03 -21.57
N SER A 2 7.50 -24.77 -21.97
CA SER A 2 7.59 -23.62 -21.06
C SER A 2 6.24 -23.47 -20.36
N PHE A 3 6.25 -23.27 -19.04
CA PHE A 3 5.02 -22.91 -18.30
C PHE A 3 4.66 -21.42 -18.45
N ILE A 4 5.46 -20.65 -19.20
CA ILE A 4 5.22 -19.24 -19.49
C ILE A 4 4.58 -19.13 -20.87
N ASN A 5 3.33 -18.68 -20.92
CA ASN A 5 2.67 -18.28 -22.14
C ASN A 5 3.20 -16.91 -22.58
N ARG A 6 4.11 -16.90 -23.55
CA ARG A 6 4.76 -15.66 -24.03
C ARG A 6 3.83 -14.78 -24.85
N ASP A 7 2.77 -15.34 -25.43
CA ASP A 7 1.85 -14.61 -26.30
C ASP A 7 0.96 -13.64 -25.49
N VAL A 8 0.75 -13.93 -24.20
CA VAL A 8 -0.02 -13.07 -23.28
C VAL A 8 0.90 -12.27 -22.33
N LEU A 9 2.21 -12.58 -22.32
CA LEU A 9 3.16 -12.04 -21.34
C LEU A 9 3.34 -10.53 -21.47
N ASP A 10 3.45 -10.01 -22.69
CA ASP A 10 3.72 -8.58 -22.92
C ASP A 10 2.52 -7.74 -22.48
N THR A 11 1.30 -8.10 -22.90
CA THR A 11 0.06 -7.44 -22.49
C THR A 11 -0.20 -7.56 -20.98
N ALA A 12 -0.01 -8.75 -20.39
CA ALA A 12 -0.14 -8.92 -18.94
C ALA A 12 0.88 -8.06 -18.18
N THR A 13 2.12 -7.98 -18.69
CA THR A 13 3.16 -7.13 -18.10
C THR A 13 2.78 -5.65 -18.18
N GLU A 14 2.22 -5.19 -19.29
CA GLU A 14 1.70 -3.83 -19.43
C GLU A 14 0.57 -3.54 -18.45
N LEU A 15 -0.39 -4.46 -18.29
CA LEU A 15 -1.49 -4.33 -17.33
C LEU A 15 -1.00 -4.27 -15.87
N TYR A 16 0.01 -5.08 -15.51
CA TYR A 16 0.60 -5.02 -14.16
C TYR A 16 1.49 -3.79 -13.94
N ARG A 17 2.11 -3.26 -14.99
CA ARG A 17 2.90 -2.01 -14.92
C ARG A 17 2.00 -0.80 -14.82
N TRP A 18 0.84 -0.85 -15.46
CA TRP A 18 -0.11 0.25 -15.45
C TRP A 18 -0.63 0.50 -14.03
N ARG A 19 -0.70 1.78 -13.65
CA ARG A 19 -1.14 2.20 -12.31
C ARG A 19 -2.22 3.25 -12.46
N TYR A 20 -3.48 2.84 -12.29
CA TYR A 20 -4.60 3.78 -12.22
C TYR A 20 -4.32 4.90 -11.21
N GLU A 21 -4.58 6.15 -11.60
CA GLU A 21 -4.33 7.33 -10.79
C GLU A 21 -5.58 7.70 -9.99
N PHE A 22 -5.65 7.27 -8.74
CA PHE A 22 -6.74 7.63 -7.83
C PHE A 22 -6.61 9.07 -7.33
N GLU A 23 -7.72 9.77 -7.08
CA GLU A 23 -7.68 11.10 -6.45
C GLU A 23 -7.05 11.07 -5.05
N ARG A 24 -7.22 9.97 -4.31
CA ARG A 24 -6.59 9.76 -3.01
C ARG A 24 -5.05 9.76 -3.08
N ARG A 25 -4.46 9.45 -4.24
CA ARG A 25 -3.02 9.58 -4.48
C ARG A 25 -2.58 11.03 -4.35
N ALA A 26 -3.35 11.96 -4.89
CA ALA A 26 -3.03 13.39 -4.80
C ALA A 26 -2.98 13.86 -3.34
N GLN A 27 -3.89 13.35 -2.49
CA GLN A 27 -3.86 13.64 -1.05
C GLN A 27 -2.61 13.08 -0.37
N LEU A 28 -2.22 11.83 -0.71
CA LEU A 28 -1.00 11.20 -0.22
C LEU A 28 0.26 11.97 -0.65
N GLU A 29 0.38 12.28 -1.94
CA GLU A 29 1.51 13.02 -2.50
C GLU A 29 1.59 14.44 -1.94
N GLN A 30 0.46 15.14 -1.79
CA GLN A 30 0.42 16.47 -1.17
C GLN A 30 0.85 16.42 0.31
N ALA A 31 0.40 15.40 1.05
CA ALA A 31 0.78 15.23 2.45
C ALA A 31 2.26 14.91 2.60
N PHE A 32 2.81 14.05 1.75
CA PHE A 32 4.22 13.72 1.72
C PHE A 32 5.07 14.93 1.33
N THR A 33 4.69 15.66 0.28
CA THR A 33 5.33 16.91 -0.14
C THR A 33 5.38 17.91 1.02
N GLY A 34 4.29 18.03 1.78
CA GLY A 34 4.24 18.88 2.98
C GLY A 34 5.28 18.51 4.03
N ILE A 35 5.39 17.23 4.41
CA ILE A 35 6.37 16.81 5.42
C ILE A 35 7.82 16.90 4.92
N VAL A 36 8.08 16.63 3.64
CA VAL A 36 9.41 16.77 3.03
C VAL A 36 9.83 18.25 2.98
N THR A 37 8.91 19.14 2.61
CA THR A 37 9.17 20.59 2.58
C THR A 37 9.46 21.13 3.98
N GLU A 38 8.69 20.70 4.99
CA GLU A 38 8.93 21.05 6.39
C GLU A 38 10.28 20.53 6.87
N TYR A 39 10.64 19.28 6.52
CA TYR A 39 11.93 18.68 6.84
C TYR A 39 13.09 19.51 6.28
N TRP A 40 13.05 19.81 4.99
CA TRP A 40 14.05 20.63 4.31
C TRP A 40 14.21 22.00 4.94
N SER A 41 13.09 22.69 5.16
CA SER A 41 13.07 24.03 5.75
C SER A 41 13.71 24.05 7.13
N ARG A 42 13.44 23.02 7.95
CA ARG A 42 14.00 22.90 9.30
C ARG A 42 15.47 22.50 9.28
N ALA A 43 15.84 21.54 8.43
CA ALA A 43 17.23 21.11 8.27
C ALA A 43 18.13 22.28 7.84
N ALA A 44 17.64 23.15 6.96
CA ALA A 44 18.37 24.34 6.52
C ALA A 44 18.68 25.34 7.64
N THR A 45 17.94 25.31 8.75
CA THR A 45 18.21 26.21 9.90
C THR A 45 19.42 25.79 10.74
N GLY A 46 19.89 24.55 10.59
CA GLY A 46 20.94 23.96 11.43
C GLY A 46 20.55 23.78 12.91
N ARG A 47 19.27 23.98 13.27
CA ARG A 47 18.77 23.79 14.63
C ARG A 47 18.18 22.41 14.81
N HIS A 48 18.11 21.97 16.06
CA HIS A 48 17.36 20.76 16.41
C HIS A 48 15.90 20.89 15.98
N PHE A 49 15.34 19.82 15.42
CA PHE A 49 13.95 19.75 15.06
C PHE A 49 13.43 18.31 15.14
N GLU A 50 12.10 18.20 15.16
CA GLU A 50 11.40 16.93 15.07
C GLU A 50 10.91 16.72 13.64
N ALA A 51 11.21 15.58 13.05
CA ALA A 51 10.64 15.19 11.77
C ALA A 51 9.12 14.95 11.91
N ARG A 52 8.42 15.05 10.78
CA ARG A 52 7.02 14.65 10.66
C ARG A 52 6.92 13.31 9.93
N GLY A 53 5.76 12.71 9.97
CA GLY A 53 5.50 11.47 9.27
C GLY A 53 4.06 11.36 8.80
N LEU A 54 3.73 10.24 8.17
CA LEU A 54 2.39 9.92 7.71
C LEU A 54 1.91 8.65 8.42
N LEU A 55 0.64 8.64 8.78
CA LEU A 55 -0.07 7.44 9.20
C LEU A 55 -1.09 7.11 8.11
N VAL A 56 -0.83 6.07 7.32
CA VAL A 56 -1.67 5.68 6.18
C VAL A 56 -2.47 4.43 6.54
N THR A 57 -3.74 4.60 6.88
CA THR A 57 -4.63 3.48 7.23
C THR A 57 -5.65 3.20 6.13
N GLY A 58 -6.21 2.00 6.17
CA GLY A 58 -7.28 1.57 5.29
C GLY A 58 -7.31 0.06 5.26
N ALA A 59 -8.39 -0.52 4.76
CA ALA A 59 -8.52 -1.96 4.76
C ALA A 59 -7.41 -2.67 3.95
N SER A 60 -7.19 -3.96 4.23
CA SER A 60 -6.27 -4.77 3.42
C SER A 60 -6.73 -4.79 1.97
N ARG A 61 -5.77 -4.79 1.04
CA ARG A 61 -5.97 -4.78 -0.42
C ARG A 61 -6.75 -3.57 -0.97
N VAL A 62 -6.78 -2.44 -0.28
CA VAL A 62 -7.35 -1.19 -0.84
C VAL A 62 -6.37 -0.44 -1.76
N GLY A 63 -5.08 -0.81 -1.80
CA GLY A 63 -4.06 -0.22 -2.69
C GLY A 63 -2.97 0.64 -2.03
N LYS A 64 -2.93 0.72 -0.69
CA LYS A 64 -1.98 1.56 0.08
C LYS A 64 -0.52 1.35 -0.33
N THR A 65 -0.03 0.10 -0.27
CA THR A 65 1.37 -0.26 -0.55
C THR A 65 1.80 0.17 -1.94
N SER A 66 0.94 -0.02 -2.95
CA SER A 66 1.25 0.36 -4.34
C SER A 66 1.38 1.87 -4.50
N GLU A 67 0.48 2.64 -3.92
CA GLU A 67 0.52 4.11 -4.01
C GLU A 67 1.70 4.72 -3.23
N ILE A 68 1.98 4.21 -2.02
CA ILE A 68 3.16 4.65 -1.25
C ILE A 68 4.45 4.30 -1.99
N SER A 69 4.58 3.07 -2.50
CA SER A 69 5.80 2.64 -3.21
C SER A 69 6.05 3.48 -4.45
N LEU A 70 5.00 3.82 -5.21
CA LEU A 70 5.12 4.70 -6.37
C LEU A 70 5.57 6.10 -5.97
N MET A 71 4.95 6.69 -4.94
CA MET A 71 5.32 8.00 -4.42
C MET A 71 6.78 8.05 -3.96
N LEU A 72 7.24 7.04 -3.20
CA LEU A 72 8.63 6.95 -2.76
C LEU A 72 9.60 6.74 -3.93
N SER A 73 9.20 5.97 -4.95
CA SER A 73 9.99 5.84 -6.17
C SER A 73 10.14 7.16 -6.91
N LYS A 74 9.07 7.97 -7.02
CA LYS A 74 9.14 9.32 -7.61
C LYS A 74 10.06 10.24 -6.80
N PHE A 75 9.94 10.21 -5.48
CA PHE A 75 10.80 10.98 -4.58
C PHE A 75 12.28 10.62 -4.74
N ASN A 76 12.62 9.33 -4.76
CA ASN A 76 13.99 8.88 -4.95
C ASN A 76 14.52 9.22 -6.35
N ALA A 77 13.67 9.19 -7.38
CA ALA A 77 14.06 9.53 -8.75
C ALA A 77 14.33 11.03 -8.94
N ALA A 78 13.74 11.91 -8.12
CA ALA A 78 13.97 13.35 -8.20
C ALA A 78 15.40 13.77 -7.84
N GLN A 79 16.11 12.96 -7.03
CA GLN A 79 17.50 13.19 -6.64
C GLN A 79 17.73 14.57 -5.98
N ASP A 80 16.74 15.06 -5.22
CA ASP A 80 16.83 16.34 -4.52
C ASP A 80 17.98 16.35 -3.50
N VAL A 81 18.78 17.41 -3.50
CA VAL A 81 19.99 17.50 -2.65
C VAL A 81 19.71 18.27 -1.37
N LEU A 82 19.73 17.60 -0.22
CA LEU A 82 19.53 18.20 1.10
C LEU A 82 20.50 19.36 1.37
N PRO A 83 20.19 20.28 2.31
CA PRO A 83 21.11 21.35 2.72
C PRO A 83 22.50 20.87 3.17
N CYS A 84 22.62 19.62 3.63
CA CYS A 84 23.89 19.00 4.01
C CYS A 84 24.69 18.43 2.81
N GLY A 85 24.20 18.58 1.58
CA GLY A 85 24.84 18.10 0.34
C GLY A 85 24.55 16.63 0.01
N LYS A 86 23.79 15.91 0.83
CA LYS A 86 23.41 14.51 0.56
C LYS A 86 22.12 14.45 -0.27
N VAL A 87 22.04 13.47 -1.19
CA VAL A 87 20.82 13.25 -1.98
C VAL A 87 19.75 12.65 -1.08
N ALA A 88 18.59 13.29 -1.01
CA ALA A 88 17.45 12.84 -0.24
C ALA A 88 16.89 11.55 -0.83
N SER A 89 16.66 10.56 0.03
CA SER A 89 16.02 9.31 -0.37
C SER A 89 15.13 8.75 0.74
N ALA A 90 14.33 7.77 0.37
CA ALA A 90 13.43 7.03 1.24
C ALA A 90 13.57 5.53 0.99
N VAL A 91 13.39 4.74 2.04
CA VAL A 91 13.37 3.27 1.96
C VAL A 91 12.07 2.72 2.50
N SER A 92 11.68 1.53 2.03
CA SER A 92 10.50 0.81 2.50
C SER A 92 10.90 -0.52 3.14
N CYS A 93 10.22 -0.85 4.24
CA CYS A 93 10.39 -2.05 5.02
C CYS A 93 9.02 -2.70 5.19
N ILE A 94 8.81 -3.82 4.52
CA ILE A 94 7.57 -4.61 4.63
C ILE A 94 7.68 -5.48 5.89
N LEU A 95 6.70 -5.37 6.78
CA LEU A 95 6.71 -6.07 8.06
C LEU A 95 5.84 -7.32 7.98
N ASP A 96 6.47 -8.48 8.16
CA ASP A 96 5.81 -9.78 8.19
C ASP A 96 5.81 -10.37 9.60
N GLY A 97 4.60 -10.63 10.12
CA GLY A 97 4.42 -11.30 11.40
C GLY A 97 4.85 -10.49 12.63
N LYS A 98 4.78 -11.15 13.80
CA LYS A 98 5.17 -10.53 15.07
C LYS A 98 6.69 -10.43 15.14
N MET A 99 7.18 -9.22 15.41
CA MET A 99 8.61 -8.96 15.53
C MET A 99 8.91 -8.03 16.70
N SER A 100 10.10 -8.15 17.28
CA SER A 100 10.57 -7.24 18.32
C SER A 100 11.12 -5.93 17.71
N TRP A 101 11.29 -4.89 18.53
CA TRP A 101 11.98 -3.67 18.11
C TRP A 101 13.43 -3.92 17.64
N LYS A 102 14.06 -4.98 18.14
CA LYS A 102 15.39 -5.42 17.69
C LYS A 102 15.32 -5.99 16.28
N ASP A 103 14.34 -6.84 16.00
CA ASP A 103 14.12 -7.45 14.69
C ASP A 103 13.75 -6.39 13.64
N LEU A 104 12.92 -5.42 14.02
CA LEU A 104 12.62 -4.26 13.18
C LEU A 104 13.89 -3.48 12.81
N GLY A 105 14.82 -3.31 13.76
CA GLY A 105 16.12 -2.69 13.50
C GLY A 105 16.95 -3.47 12.46
N PHE A 106 16.95 -4.81 12.52
CA PHE A 106 17.61 -5.64 11.51
C PHE A 106 16.98 -5.47 10.13
N ARG A 107 15.65 -5.54 10.04
CA ARG A 107 14.91 -5.34 8.77
C ARG A 107 15.13 -3.95 8.19
N THR A 108 15.16 -2.93 9.04
CA THR A 108 15.43 -1.55 8.63
C THR A 108 16.87 -1.42 8.09
N ALA A 109 17.85 -2.05 8.74
CA ALA A 109 19.22 -2.07 8.24
C ALA A 109 19.35 -2.82 6.91
N GLU A 110 18.62 -3.92 6.71
CA GLU A 110 18.52 -4.62 5.42
C GLU A 110 17.91 -3.72 4.33
N ALA A 111 16.83 -3.00 4.64
CA ALA A 111 16.20 -2.05 3.70
C ALA A 111 17.12 -0.88 3.32
N LEU A 112 18.04 -0.50 4.20
CA LEU A 112 19.12 0.47 3.94
C LEU A 112 20.32 -0.15 3.17
N GLY A 113 20.21 -1.39 2.70
CA GLY A 113 21.30 -2.09 2.01
C GLY A 113 22.47 -2.50 2.93
N TYR A 114 22.28 -2.48 4.25
CA TYR A 114 23.31 -2.79 5.25
C TYR A 114 22.90 -3.98 6.14
N PRO A 115 22.91 -5.22 5.63
CA PRO A 115 22.49 -6.39 6.40
C PRO A 115 23.43 -6.63 7.59
N VAL A 116 22.89 -6.51 8.80
CA VAL A 116 23.65 -6.70 10.03
C VAL A 116 23.81 -8.21 10.31
N ARG A 117 24.96 -8.77 9.91
CA ARG A 117 25.24 -10.22 10.05
C ARG A 117 25.50 -10.69 11.48
N GLN A 118 25.79 -9.77 12.41
CA GLN A 118 26.11 -10.10 13.80
C GLN A 118 24.85 -10.13 14.68
N ARG A 119 24.28 -11.32 14.90
CA ARG A 119 23.06 -11.49 15.72
C ARG A 119 23.20 -11.11 17.20
N ARG A 120 24.43 -11.08 17.73
CA ARG A 120 24.71 -10.74 19.14
C ARG A 120 24.68 -9.25 19.46
N MET A 121 24.52 -8.38 18.46
CA MET A 121 24.41 -6.94 18.72
C MET A 121 23.20 -6.63 19.59
N THR A 122 23.35 -5.62 20.44
CA THR A 122 22.28 -5.06 21.24
C THR A 122 21.32 -4.25 20.36
N GLN A 123 20.11 -4.01 20.86
CA GLN A 123 19.12 -3.15 20.22
C GLN A 123 19.68 -1.75 19.94
N SER A 124 20.37 -1.15 20.92
CA SER A 124 20.95 0.20 20.79
C SER A 124 21.99 0.27 19.67
N GLU A 125 22.90 -0.72 19.59
CA GLU A 125 23.92 -0.77 18.54
C GLU A 125 23.30 -0.92 17.14
N ILE A 126 22.23 -1.71 17.00
CA ILE A 126 21.53 -1.88 15.71
C ILE A 126 20.93 -0.55 15.27
N TRP A 127 20.19 0.13 16.14
CA TRP A 127 19.53 1.40 15.80
C TRP A 127 20.51 2.57 15.63
N SER A 128 21.65 2.54 16.32
CA SER A 128 22.76 3.46 16.05
C SER A 128 23.30 3.26 14.62
N ARG A 129 23.48 2.01 14.18
CA ARG A 129 23.88 1.73 12.79
C ARG A 129 22.81 2.12 11.77
N VAL A 130 21.54 1.87 12.05
CA VAL A 130 20.43 2.33 11.19
C VAL A 130 20.48 3.84 11.01
N THR A 131 20.59 4.60 12.10
CA THR A 131 20.66 6.06 12.06
C THR A 131 21.89 6.54 11.29
N PHE A 132 23.06 5.95 11.56
CA PHE A 132 24.31 6.26 10.85
C PHE A 132 24.19 5.99 9.36
N GLN A 133 23.67 4.83 8.96
CA GLN A 133 23.51 4.46 7.56
C GLN A 133 22.49 5.36 6.84
N ALA A 134 21.36 5.64 7.50
CA ALA A 134 20.37 6.55 6.94
C ALA A 134 20.97 7.95 6.71
N LYS A 135 21.73 8.46 7.69
CA LYS A 135 22.45 9.72 7.55
C LYS A 135 23.46 9.67 6.40
N GLU A 136 24.32 8.65 6.35
CA GLU A 136 25.38 8.60 5.36
C GLU A 136 24.85 8.49 3.93
N GLN A 137 23.76 7.78 3.73
CA GLN A 137 23.11 7.57 2.44
C GLN A 137 22.09 8.66 2.07
N GLY A 138 21.83 9.63 2.96
CA GLY A 138 20.83 10.69 2.73
C GLY A 138 19.38 10.20 2.81
N VAL A 139 19.14 9.06 3.45
CA VAL A 139 17.79 8.53 3.68
C VAL A 139 17.10 9.34 4.77
N VAL A 140 16.08 10.09 4.40
CA VAL A 140 15.32 10.97 5.31
C VAL A 140 13.95 10.43 5.68
N ALA A 141 13.46 9.42 4.96
CA ALA A 141 12.17 8.77 5.23
C ALA A 141 12.26 7.25 5.25
N ILE A 142 11.57 6.63 6.20
CA ILE A 142 11.41 5.18 6.28
C ILE A 142 9.93 4.84 6.30
N HIS A 143 9.52 4.02 5.34
CA HIS A 143 8.19 3.45 5.27
C HIS A 143 8.17 2.08 5.92
N PHE A 144 7.32 1.93 6.94
CA PHE A 144 7.02 0.67 7.59
C PHE A 144 5.64 0.20 7.15
N ASP A 145 5.60 -0.79 6.26
CA ASP A 145 4.36 -1.36 5.75
C ASP A 145 3.83 -2.49 6.63
N GLU A 146 2.49 -2.65 6.63
CA GLU A 146 1.77 -3.57 7.49
C GLU A 146 2.16 -3.46 8.98
N CYS A 147 2.35 -2.21 9.43
CA CYS A 147 2.88 -1.87 10.74
C CYS A 147 2.02 -2.38 11.90
N GLN A 148 0.74 -2.71 11.69
CA GLN A 148 -0.07 -3.36 12.72
C GLN A 148 0.53 -4.69 13.22
N HIS A 149 1.34 -5.40 12.42
CA HIS A 149 1.82 -6.73 12.76
C HIS A 149 2.82 -6.75 13.92
N ILE A 150 3.49 -5.62 14.18
CA ILE A 150 4.45 -5.50 15.28
C ILE A 150 3.75 -5.18 16.61
N PHE A 151 2.49 -4.74 16.55
CA PHE A 151 1.71 -4.43 17.74
C PHE A 151 0.99 -5.68 18.27
N PRO A 152 0.85 -5.82 19.59
CA PRO A 152 -0.03 -6.82 20.16
C PRO A 152 -1.50 -6.48 19.85
N ARG A 153 -2.35 -7.51 19.67
CA ARG A 153 -3.80 -7.35 19.44
C ARG A 153 -4.52 -6.49 20.48
N LYS A 154 -3.98 -6.38 21.69
CA LYS A 154 -4.47 -5.49 22.73
C LYS A 154 -3.32 -4.58 23.15
N PRO A 155 -3.52 -3.25 23.16
CA PRO A 155 -2.51 -2.32 23.64
C PRO A 155 -2.06 -2.66 25.07
N ASP A 156 -0.75 -2.67 25.27
CA ASP A 156 -0.11 -2.97 26.55
C ASP A 156 1.12 -2.07 26.76
N GLN A 157 1.95 -2.37 27.76
CA GLN A 157 3.18 -1.63 28.01
C GLN A 157 4.18 -1.74 26.84
N SER A 158 4.22 -2.89 26.14
CA SER A 158 5.10 -3.09 24.99
C SER A 158 4.71 -2.19 23.82
N THR A 159 3.40 -1.95 23.63
CA THR A 159 2.87 -1.00 22.64
C THR A 159 3.43 0.40 22.87
N ARG A 160 3.36 0.91 24.11
CA ARG A 160 3.89 2.25 24.45
C ARG A 160 5.40 2.34 24.26
N ALA A 161 6.15 1.33 24.68
CA ALA A 161 7.60 1.28 24.48
C ALA A 161 7.98 1.32 22.99
N LEU A 162 7.21 0.64 22.13
CA LEU A 162 7.41 0.62 20.70
C LEU A 162 7.09 1.99 20.06
N LEU A 163 5.98 2.62 20.44
CA LEU A 163 5.60 3.96 19.97
C LEU A 163 6.61 5.03 20.43
N ASP A 164 7.10 4.95 21.66
CA ASP A 164 8.15 5.84 22.17
C ASP A 164 9.46 5.67 21.41
N SER A 165 9.76 4.45 20.96
CA SER A 165 10.93 4.16 20.13
C SER A 165 10.79 4.77 18.72
N PHE A 166 9.62 4.68 18.07
CA PHE A 166 9.36 5.40 16.82
C PHE A 166 9.48 6.92 17.00
N LYS A 167 8.90 7.47 18.07
CA LYS A 167 9.02 8.89 18.41
C LYS A 167 10.49 9.30 18.56
N SER A 168 11.32 8.45 19.17
CA SER A 168 12.75 8.70 19.34
C SER A 168 13.50 8.78 18.01
N LEU A 169 13.11 8.01 16.99
CA LEU A 169 13.68 8.11 15.63
C LEU A 169 13.35 9.46 14.98
N MET A 170 12.11 9.94 15.14
CA MET A 170 11.67 11.22 14.57
C MET A 170 12.31 12.43 15.25
N LYS A 171 12.76 12.27 16.51
CA LYS A 171 13.38 13.32 17.33
C LYS A 171 14.90 13.19 17.45
N ASN A 172 15.50 12.25 16.72
CA ASN A 172 16.94 12.02 16.79
C ASN A 172 17.70 13.34 16.51
N PRO A 173 18.60 13.77 17.39
CA PRO A 173 19.22 15.08 17.28
C PRO A 173 20.24 15.20 16.15
N ASP A 174 20.79 14.07 15.69
CA ASP A 174 21.78 14.03 14.61
C ASP A 174 21.13 13.84 13.25
N TRP A 175 20.12 12.96 13.17
CA TRP A 175 19.40 12.67 11.93
C TRP A 175 17.95 12.28 12.20
N PRO A 176 17.04 13.25 12.35
CA PRO A 176 15.63 12.95 12.55
C PRO A 176 15.07 12.26 11.31
N LEU A 177 14.29 11.20 11.49
CA LEU A 177 13.74 10.39 10.40
C LEU A 177 12.24 10.66 10.23
N MET A 178 11.81 10.94 9.00
CA MET A 178 10.39 10.91 8.65
C MET A 178 9.89 9.46 8.64
N LEU A 179 8.74 9.21 9.25
CA LEU A 179 8.16 7.86 9.31
C LEU A 179 6.87 7.80 8.50
N LEU A 180 6.74 6.82 7.62
CA LEU A 180 5.47 6.48 6.98
C LEU A 180 5.03 5.15 7.58
N LEU A 181 4.00 5.17 8.44
CA LEU A 181 3.43 3.97 9.03
C LEU A 181 2.17 3.62 8.25
N SER A 182 2.16 2.50 7.53
CA SER A 182 0.95 2.03 6.84
C SER A 182 0.43 0.72 7.40
N GLY A 183 -0.89 0.54 7.32
CA GLY A 183 -1.53 -0.66 7.85
C GLY A 183 -3.05 -0.63 7.78
N VAL A 184 -3.67 -1.62 8.43
CA VAL A 184 -5.12 -1.66 8.65
C VAL A 184 -5.58 -0.62 9.67
N ASP A 185 -6.90 -0.41 9.77
CA ASP A 185 -7.48 0.66 10.60
C ASP A 185 -7.14 0.57 12.09
N GLU A 186 -6.90 -0.63 12.60
CA GLU A 186 -6.46 -0.88 13.98
C GLU A 186 -5.15 -0.14 14.32
N LEU A 187 -4.25 0.05 13.33
CA LEU A 187 -2.98 0.76 13.52
C LEU A 187 -3.18 2.16 14.10
N ALA A 188 -4.22 2.89 13.65
CA ALA A 188 -4.52 4.21 14.19
C ALA A 188 -4.91 4.15 15.68
N GLY A 189 -5.54 3.06 16.11
CA GLY A 189 -5.87 2.80 17.52
C GLY A 189 -4.62 2.64 18.38
N HIS A 190 -3.60 1.92 17.88
CA HIS A 190 -2.31 1.78 18.55
C HIS A 190 -1.57 3.12 18.62
N VAL A 191 -1.43 3.83 17.50
CA VAL A 191 -0.71 5.11 17.44
C VAL A 191 -1.28 6.15 18.41
N ARG A 192 -2.62 6.20 18.55
CA ARG A 192 -3.30 7.11 19.50
C ARG A 192 -2.95 6.86 20.97
N GLN A 193 -2.35 5.72 21.33
CA GLN A 193 -1.91 5.46 22.70
C GLN A 193 -0.71 6.30 23.13
N GLU A 194 0.00 6.93 22.18
CA GLU A 194 1.11 7.84 22.43
C GLU A 194 0.83 9.19 21.74
N GLU A 195 0.18 10.11 22.46
CA GLU A 195 -0.29 11.39 21.90
C GLU A 195 0.81 12.22 21.23
N GLN A 196 2.04 12.15 21.75
CA GLN A 196 3.15 12.89 21.17
C GLN A 196 3.49 12.37 19.77
N LEU A 197 3.56 11.05 19.59
CA LEU A 197 3.79 10.45 18.28
C LEU A 197 2.62 10.75 17.34
N ALA A 198 1.37 10.63 17.81
CA ALA A 198 0.20 10.93 17.01
C ALA A 198 0.20 12.36 16.47
N ARG A 199 0.74 13.34 17.21
CA ARG A 199 0.91 14.73 16.75
C ARG A 199 2.03 14.93 15.72
N LEU A 200 2.98 13.98 15.61
CA LEU A 200 4.02 14.01 14.58
C LEU A 200 3.55 13.41 13.25
N LEU A 201 2.48 12.62 13.27
CA LEU A 201 1.98 11.87 12.12
C LEU A 201 0.73 12.52 11.54
N ARG A 202 0.77 12.86 10.25
CA ARG A 202 -0.43 13.30 9.51
C ARG A 202 -1.23 12.06 9.08
N PRO A 203 -2.50 11.91 9.52
CA PRO A 203 -3.31 10.77 9.15
C PRO A 203 -3.82 10.89 7.70
N ILE A 204 -3.82 9.79 6.98
CA ILE A 204 -4.39 9.63 5.64
C ILE A 204 -5.15 8.32 5.63
N HIS A 205 -6.43 8.36 5.30
CA HIS A 205 -7.28 7.17 5.31
C HIS A 205 -7.71 6.80 3.89
N PHE A 206 -7.37 5.58 3.48
CA PHE A 206 -7.78 4.98 2.23
C PHE A 206 -9.13 4.30 2.44
N ARG A 207 -10.19 4.98 2.01
CA ARG A 207 -11.56 4.44 2.09
C ARG A 207 -11.77 3.30 1.10
N ASN A 208 -12.74 2.45 1.44
CA ASN A 208 -13.31 1.47 0.53
C ASN A 208 -14.14 2.15 -0.55
N ILE A 209 -14.52 1.38 -1.56
CA ILE A 209 -15.50 1.80 -2.55
C ILE A 209 -16.81 2.13 -1.84
N GLN A 210 -17.43 3.25 -2.19
CA GLN A 210 -18.73 3.70 -1.70
C GLN A 210 -19.62 4.01 -2.90
N LEU A 211 -20.63 3.17 -3.12
CA LEU A 211 -21.62 3.39 -4.17
C LEU A 211 -22.83 4.17 -3.61
N PRO A 212 -23.45 5.07 -4.41
CA PRO A 212 -23.15 5.35 -5.82
C PRO A 212 -22.03 6.39 -6.05
N SER A 213 -21.43 6.96 -5.00
CA SER A 213 -20.47 8.07 -5.13
C SER A 213 -19.23 7.75 -5.98
N ASP A 214 -18.81 6.48 -6.01
CA ASP A 214 -17.58 6.05 -6.67
C ASP A 214 -17.82 5.35 -8.03
N VAL A 215 -19.07 5.36 -8.55
CA VAL A 215 -19.40 4.75 -9.85
C VAL A 215 -18.56 5.35 -10.98
N GLU A 216 -18.37 6.68 -10.97
CA GLU A 216 -17.58 7.34 -12.00
C GLU A 216 -16.09 6.92 -11.96
N GLU A 217 -15.53 6.75 -10.75
CA GLU A 217 -14.13 6.30 -10.59
C GLU A 217 -13.98 4.82 -10.98
N LEU A 218 -14.96 3.96 -10.68
CA LEU A 218 -15.02 2.57 -11.17
C LEU A 218 -15.12 2.51 -12.70
N ASN A 219 -15.99 3.33 -13.29
CA ASN A 219 -16.17 3.41 -14.73
C ASN A 219 -14.86 3.78 -15.43
N ARG A 220 -14.22 4.89 -15.01
CA ARG A 220 -12.92 5.32 -15.54
C ARG A 220 -11.85 4.24 -15.39
N LEU A 221 -11.81 3.55 -14.25
CA LEU A 221 -10.88 2.44 -14.02
C LEU A 221 -11.11 1.31 -15.03
N CYS A 222 -12.34 0.83 -15.17
CA CYS A 222 -12.65 -0.30 -16.05
C CYS A 222 -12.36 0.00 -17.52
N PHE A 223 -12.77 1.18 -18.00
CA PHE A 223 -12.47 1.63 -19.37
C PHE A 223 -10.97 1.76 -19.60
N LEU A 224 -10.22 2.34 -18.65
CA LEU A 224 -8.77 2.51 -18.80
C LEU A 224 -8.02 1.16 -18.88
N TYR A 225 -8.40 0.18 -18.05
CA TYR A 225 -7.80 -1.16 -18.14
C TYR A 225 -8.21 -1.91 -19.40
N GLY A 226 -9.47 -1.74 -19.87
CA GLY A 226 -9.92 -2.27 -21.15
C GLY A 226 -9.10 -1.70 -22.32
N ASP A 227 -8.98 -0.37 -22.39
CA ASP A 227 -8.20 0.33 -23.41
C ASP A 227 -6.72 -0.09 -23.38
N THR A 228 -6.14 -0.23 -22.18
CA THR A 228 -4.75 -0.70 -22.00
C THR A 228 -4.59 -2.15 -22.50
N ALA A 229 -5.59 -3.00 -22.32
CA ALA A 229 -5.59 -4.37 -22.84
C ALA A 229 -5.93 -4.45 -24.33
N GLY A 230 -6.38 -3.36 -24.96
CA GLY A 230 -6.92 -3.35 -26.31
C GLY A 230 -8.29 -4.03 -26.44
N ILE A 231 -9.05 -4.15 -25.36
CA ILE A 231 -10.37 -4.81 -25.31
C ILE A 231 -11.43 -3.78 -24.91
N LYS A 232 -12.53 -3.73 -25.64
CA LYS A 232 -13.60 -2.78 -25.33
C LYS A 232 -14.38 -3.18 -24.07
N PHE A 233 -14.72 -2.21 -23.24
CA PHE A 233 -15.51 -2.41 -22.02
C PHE A 233 -16.98 -1.94 -22.17
N ASP A 234 -17.36 -1.39 -23.32
CA ASP A 234 -18.70 -0.89 -23.55
C ASP A 234 -19.76 -1.99 -23.45
N GLY A 235 -20.90 -1.69 -22.81
CA GLY A 235 -21.98 -2.65 -22.55
C GLY A 235 -21.99 -3.26 -21.14
N LEU A 236 -20.91 -3.07 -20.36
CA LEU A 236 -20.86 -3.38 -18.92
C LEU A 236 -20.98 -2.13 -18.05
N ASP A 237 -21.13 -0.95 -18.64
CA ASP A 237 -21.21 0.36 -18.00
C ASP A 237 -22.59 0.63 -17.38
N THR A 238 -23.08 -0.33 -16.59
CA THR A 238 -24.37 -0.25 -15.90
C THR A 238 -24.19 -0.19 -14.38
N GLU A 239 -25.15 0.43 -13.70
CA GLU A 239 -25.15 0.51 -12.23
C GLU A 239 -25.15 -0.89 -11.59
N ASP A 240 -25.93 -1.84 -12.14
CA ASP A 240 -25.98 -3.22 -11.67
C ASP A 240 -24.61 -3.91 -11.75
N PHE A 241 -23.91 -3.77 -12.88
CA PHE A 241 -22.57 -4.32 -13.03
C PHE A 241 -21.57 -3.72 -12.03
N TYR A 242 -21.59 -2.40 -11.81
CA TYR A 242 -20.70 -1.77 -10.84
C TYR A 242 -21.00 -2.17 -9.40
N ASN A 243 -22.28 -2.35 -9.05
CA ASN A 243 -22.68 -2.90 -7.75
C ASN A 243 -22.13 -4.33 -7.56
N ARG A 244 -22.27 -5.19 -8.57
CA ARG A 244 -21.72 -6.56 -8.56
C ARG A 244 -20.20 -6.58 -8.47
N LEU A 245 -19.52 -5.71 -9.23
CA LEU A 245 -18.06 -5.60 -9.23
C LEU A 245 -17.52 -5.16 -7.87
N ALA A 246 -18.09 -4.10 -7.29
CA ALA A 246 -17.70 -3.63 -5.96
C ALA A 246 -17.95 -4.71 -4.89
N PHE A 247 -19.12 -5.34 -4.93
CA PHE A 247 -19.47 -6.43 -4.03
C PHE A 247 -18.49 -7.60 -4.15
N ALA A 248 -18.28 -8.12 -5.37
CA ALA A 248 -17.37 -9.25 -5.65
C ALA A 248 -15.94 -9.00 -5.15
N CYS A 249 -15.56 -7.73 -4.99
CA CYS A 249 -14.25 -7.29 -4.51
C CYS A 249 -14.27 -6.79 -3.06
N ALA A 250 -15.33 -7.06 -2.29
CA ALA A 250 -15.52 -6.59 -0.90
C ALA A 250 -15.21 -5.09 -0.72
N ASP A 251 -15.64 -4.28 -1.70
CA ASP A 251 -15.43 -2.84 -1.78
C ASP A 251 -13.95 -2.42 -1.75
N ARG A 252 -13.03 -3.31 -2.14
CA ARG A 252 -11.59 -3.04 -2.17
C ARG A 252 -11.13 -2.67 -3.58
N TRP A 253 -10.67 -1.44 -3.74
CA TRP A 253 -10.07 -0.96 -4.99
C TRP A 253 -8.95 -1.84 -5.55
N GLY A 254 -8.07 -2.38 -4.68
CA GLY A 254 -7.01 -3.27 -5.13
C GLY A 254 -7.56 -4.60 -5.65
N LEU A 255 -8.60 -5.16 -5.03
CA LEU A 255 -9.24 -6.37 -5.54
C LEU A 255 -9.99 -6.12 -6.86
N VAL A 256 -10.57 -4.94 -7.05
CA VAL A 256 -11.17 -4.55 -8.35
C VAL A 256 -10.10 -4.53 -9.43
N ILE A 257 -8.96 -3.88 -9.19
CA ILE A 257 -7.84 -3.85 -10.15
C ILE A 257 -7.37 -5.27 -10.47
N GLU A 258 -7.16 -6.08 -9.44
CA GLU A 258 -6.70 -7.44 -9.61
C GLU A 258 -7.72 -8.27 -10.43
N LEU A 259 -9.03 -8.18 -10.12
CA LEU A 259 -10.07 -8.91 -10.85
C LEU A 259 -10.22 -8.41 -12.30
N MET A 260 -10.07 -7.09 -12.51
CA MET A 260 -10.08 -6.47 -13.83
C MET A 260 -8.96 -6.98 -14.72
N ILE A 261 -7.73 -7.09 -14.17
CA ILE A 261 -6.58 -7.62 -14.92
C ILE A 261 -6.84 -9.08 -15.32
N ASP A 262 -7.36 -9.90 -14.41
CA ASP A 262 -7.67 -11.30 -14.71
C ASP A 262 -8.80 -11.42 -15.75
N ALA A 263 -9.86 -10.62 -15.64
CA ALA A 263 -10.93 -10.58 -16.64
C ALA A 263 -10.40 -10.18 -18.03
N CYS A 264 -9.49 -9.21 -18.12
CA CYS A 264 -8.79 -8.88 -19.37
C CYS A 264 -7.98 -10.08 -19.89
N GLN A 265 -7.29 -10.81 -19.02
CA GLN A 265 -6.51 -12.00 -19.44
C GLN A 265 -7.41 -13.11 -20.00
N HIS A 266 -8.58 -13.35 -19.42
CA HIS A 266 -9.56 -14.30 -19.98
C HIS A 266 -10.06 -13.85 -21.35
N ALA A 267 -10.46 -12.57 -21.48
CA ALA A 267 -10.92 -12.02 -22.75
C ALA A 267 -9.85 -12.12 -23.85
N LEU A 268 -8.58 -11.83 -23.53
CA LEU A 268 -7.45 -11.98 -24.46
C LEU A 268 -7.22 -13.44 -24.85
N ALA A 269 -7.31 -14.37 -23.90
CA ALA A 269 -7.14 -15.79 -24.18
C ALA A 269 -8.23 -16.36 -25.10
N GLU A 270 -9.45 -15.80 -25.03
CA GLU A 270 -10.57 -16.14 -25.91
C GLU A 270 -10.51 -15.40 -27.27
N GLY A 271 -9.58 -14.46 -27.44
CA GLY A 271 -9.53 -13.60 -28.62
C GLY A 271 -10.73 -12.66 -28.75
N ALA A 272 -11.36 -12.31 -27.62
CA ALA A 272 -12.52 -11.43 -27.58
C ALA A 272 -12.12 -9.98 -27.86
N ASP A 273 -12.96 -9.25 -28.62
CA ASP A 273 -12.80 -7.82 -28.88
C ASP A 273 -13.53 -6.95 -27.84
N ARG A 274 -14.35 -7.56 -26.98
CA ARG A 274 -15.16 -6.92 -25.95
C ARG A 274 -15.25 -7.77 -24.69
N MET A 275 -15.22 -7.12 -23.54
CA MET A 275 -15.48 -7.75 -22.25
C MET A 275 -16.96 -8.02 -22.02
N SER A 276 -17.26 -9.16 -21.39
CA SER A 276 -18.57 -9.58 -20.95
C SER A 276 -18.51 -9.99 -19.47
N GLU A 277 -19.68 -10.16 -18.85
CA GLU A 277 -19.79 -10.68 -17.48
C GLU A 277 -19.14 -12.06 -17.33
N SER A 278 -19.14 -12.89 -18.39
CA SER A 278 -18.51 -14.22 -18.36
C SER A 278 -17.00 -14.17 -18.08
N HIS A 279 -16.29 -13.15 -18.55
CA HIS A 279 -14.86 -13.00 -18.24
C HIS A 279 -14.63 -12.66 -16.77
N PHE A 280 -15.51 -11.83 -16.17
CA PHE A 280 -15.47 -11.51 -14.74
C PHE A 280 -15.88 -12.71 -13.88
N SER A 281 -16.88 -13.49 -14.31
CA SER A 281 -17.26 -14.74 -13.68
C SER A 281 -16.11 -15.75 -13.69
N ALA A 282 -15.43 -15.93 -14.82
CA ALA A 282 -14.26 -16.82 -14.93
C ALA A 282 -13.12 -16.37 -14.01
N ALA A 283 -12.76 -15.09 -14.05
CA ALA A 283 -11.74 -14.52 -13.17
C ALA A 283 -12.07 -14.67 -11.68
N PHE A 284 -13.34 -14.46 -11.31
CA PHE A 284 -13.79 -14.64 -9.93
C PHE A 284 -13.74 -16.10 -9.49
N ALA A 285 -14.21 -17.01 -10.35
CA ALA A 285 -14.20 -18.46 -10.12
C ALA A 285 -12.78 -18.99 -9.89
N ASP A 286 -11.82 -18.59 -10.71
CA ASP A 286 -10.41 -19.01 -10.59
C ASP A 286 -9.78 -18.60 -9.24
N ARG A 287 -10.19 -17.44 -8.71
CA ARG A 287 -9.70 -16.92 -7.41
C ARG A 287 -10.37 -17.55 -6.20
N SER A 288 -11.67 -17.75 -6.28
CA SER A 288 -12.52 -18.15 -5.16
C SER A 288 -12.74 -19.66 -5.06
N GLY A 289 -12.48 -20.39 -6.15
CA GLY A 289 -12.80 -21.81 -6.28
C GLY A 289 -14.30 -22.08 -6.48
N THR A 290 -15.12 -21.08 -6.76
CA THR A 290 -16.54 -21.28 -7.11
C THR A 290 -16.69 -21.69 -8.58
N PRO A 291 -17.76 -22.40 -8.96
CA PRO A 291 -18.09 -22.59 -10.37
C PRO A 291 -18.32 -21.24 -11.09
N ALA A 292 -17.92 -21.14 -12.36
CA ALA A 292 -18.07 -19.91 -13.15
C ALA A 292 -19.55 -19.55 -13.44
N ASP A 293 -20.46 -20.52 -13.39
CA ASP A 293 -21.92 -20.31 -13.48
C ASP A 293 -22.57 -19.95 -12.13
N TYR A 294 -21.77 -19.85 -11.06
CA TYR A 294 -22.23 -19.48 -9.71
C TYR A 294 -21.31 -18.42 -9.09
N THR A 295 -21.51 -17.18 -9.52
CA THR A 295 -20.70 -16.02 -9.12
C THR A 295 -21.60 -14.79 -8.84
N PRO A 296 -21.07 -13.73 -8.20
CA PRO A 296 -21.83 -12.50 -8.05
C PRO A 296 -22.27 -11.84 -9.37
N PHE A 297 -21.68 -12.20 -10.51
CA PHE A 297 -22.01 -11.62 -11.81
C PHE A 297 -23.24 -12.25 -12.47
N ASN A 298 -23.57 -13.52 -12.17
CA ASN A 298 -24.66 -14.25 -12.83
C ASN A 298 -25.77 -14.71 -11.88
N VAL A 299 -25.62 -14.55 -10.57
CA VAL A 299 -26.66 -14.85 -9.58
C VAL A 299 -27.50 -13.59 -9.31
N PRO A 300 -28.84 -13.62 -9.48
CA PRO A 300 -29.69 -12.45 -9.23
C PRO A 300 -29.61 -11.91 -7.79
N ASP A 301 -29.76 -12.76 -6.78
CA ASP A 301 -29.73 -12.39 -5.35
C ASP A 301 -28.32 -12.55 -4.74
N TYR A 302 -27.29 -12.08 -5.45
CA TYR A 302 -25.88 -12.31 -5.09
C TYR A 302 -25.53 -11.84 -3.67
N GLU A 303 -26.10 -10.72 -3.20
CA GLU A 303 -25.81 -10.19 -1.86
C GLU A 303 -26.20 -11.14 -0.73
N ARG A 304 -27.21 -11.98 -0.95
CA ARG A 304 -27.65 -13.01 0.00
C ARG A 304 -26.92 -14.33 -0.20
N ALA A 305 -26.55 -14.64 -1.45
CA ALA A 305 -25.95 -15.91 -1.83
C ALA A 305 -24.47 -16.01 -1.43
N PHE A 306 -23.78 -14.89 -1.25
CA PHE A 306 -22.34 -14.89 -1.00
C PHE A 306 -21.93 -14.03 0.20
N ASP A 307 -20.96 -14.51 0.97
CA ASP A 307 -20.23 -13.73 1.95
C ASP A 307 -18.81 -13.46 1.45
N MET A 308 -18.60 -12.26 0.93
CA MET A 308 -17.33 -11.85 0.33
C MET A 308 -16.19 -11.80 1.33
N LYS A 309 -16.47 -11.54 2.62
CA LYS A 309 -15.42 -11.55 3.64
C LYS A 309 -14.92 -12.97 3.89
N ARG A 310 -15.86 -13.92 3.96
CA ARG A 310 -15.52 -15.34 4.10
C ARG A 310 -14.77 -15.87 2.88
N ILE A 311 -15.25 -15.54 1.68
CA ILE A 311 -14.65 -16.02 0.42
C ILE A 311 -13.24 -15.46 0.21
N LEU A 312 -13.05 -14.16 0.39
CA LEU A 312 -11.79 -13.49 0.03
C LEU A 312 -10.75 -13.49 1.15
N PHE A 313 -11.18 -13.54 2.41
CA PHE A 313 -10.28 -13.41 3.56
C PHE A 313 -10.28 -14.63 4.48
N GLY A 314 -11.14 -15.63 4.23
CA GLY A 314 -11.20 -16.86 5.05
C GLY A 314 -11.61 -16.61 6.51
N VAL A 315 -12.31 -15.50 6.78
CA VAL A 315 -12.75 -15.13 8.13
C VAL A 315 -14.18 -15.62 8.34
N GLU A 316 -14.41 -16.40 9.40
CA GLU A 316 -15.75 -16.72 9.94
C GLU A 316 -16.37 -15.56 10.71
#